data_AF-A0A7T1MJT2-F1
#
_entry.id   AF-A0A7T1MJT2-F1
#
_cell.length_a   1.000
_cell.length_b   1.000
_cell.length_c   1.000
_cell.angle_alpha   90.00
_cell.angle_beta   90.00
_cell.angle_gamma   90.00
#
_symmetry.space_group_name_H-M   'P 1'
#
loop_
_entity.id
_entity.type
_entity.pdbx_description
1 polymer ?
#
loop_
_entity_poly.entity_id
_entity_poly.type
_entity_poly.pdbx_seq_one_letter_code
_entity_poly.pdbx_strand_id
1 'polypeptide(L)'
;MDDISRSTDYPSRAATPGLQAVFVYGTLLRGHRNHGWLAGARFLGRGCLGGAVLYDLGPFPMAVEMDGCFPVASPSASASPSSPTPSTENGVIHGEVYAVNEAQLGDLDRLEGVPRLYRRQRLVLLDGREVWVYLGRARQVRHVAPIPDGRWRGPRQSRGTRRSPVTPLALSGWLALGLGFMPSQVHADSRHDCQLWRGSSGSQRAIVGNRLGAEHLLTKDHKLAQTPTDQPVALYRRSDLERLCRGY
;
A
#
# COMPACT_ATOMS: atom_id res chain seq x y z
N MET A 1 61.89 -21.13 23.01
CA MET A 1 60.73 -20.68 23.80
C MET A 1 60.37 -19.28 23.32
N ASP A 2 59.73 -19.16 22.15
CA ASP A 2 58.26 -19.15 21.89
C ASP A 2 57.89 -17.68 21.68
N ASP A 3 57.81 -17.21 20.42
CA ASP A 3 56.65 -17.30 19.52
C ASP A 3 55.44 -16.49 20.02
N ILE A 4 55.08 -15.43 19.31
CA ILE A 4 53.80 -15.30 18.57
C ILE A 4 53.54 -13.82 18.19
N SER A 5 53.27 -13.67 16.90
CA SER A 5 52.75 -12.49 16.22
C SER A 5 51.28 -12.17 16.55
N ARG A 6 50.84 -10.97 16.13
CA ARG A 6 49.45 -10.47 15.96
C ARG A 6 48.91 -9.72 17.19
N SER A 7 48.12 -8.66 17.05
CA SER A 7 47.29 -8.22 15.92
C SER A 7 47.12 -6.70 15.95
N THR A 8 47.18 -6.10 14.78
CA THR A 8 46.51 -4.84 14.44
C THR A 8 45.12 -4.75 15.06
N ASP A 9 44.90 -3.75 15.90
CA ASP A 9 43.58 -3.19 16.19
C ASP A 9 43.01 -2.61 14.88
N TYR A 10 42.30 -3.44 14.13
CA TYR A 10 41.33 -2.94 13.15
C TYR A 10 40.06 -2.60 13.93
N PRO A 11 39.49 -1.39 13.79
CA PRO A 11 38.14 -1.17 14.28
C PRO A 11 37.24 -2.20 13.62
N SER A 12 36.62 -3.03 14.47
CA SER A 12 35.51 -3.91 14.15
C SER A 12 34.67 -3.28 13.04
N ARG A 13 34.66 -3.91 11.86
CA ARG A 13 33.73 -3.57 10.79
C ARG A 13 32.35 -3.57 11.44
N ALA A 14 31.76 -2.39 11.62
CA ALA A 14 30.34 -2.26 11.90
C ALA A 14 29.64 -3.22 10.95
N ALA A 15 28.99 -4.25 11.51
CA ALA A 15 28.27 -5.24 10.72
C ALA A 15 27.38 -4.47 9.76
N THR A 16 27.60 -4.65 8.45
CA THR A 16 26.78 -4.00 7.43
C THR A 16 25.32 -4.24 7.82
N PRO A 17 24.51 -3.19 8.03
CA PRO A 17 23.12 -3.38 8.41
C PRO A 17 22.49 -4.38 7.44
N GLY A 18 21.96 -5.48 7.96
CA GLY A 18 21.43 -6.56 7.13
C GLY A 18 20.33 -6.02 6.23
N LEU A 19 20.63 -5.86 4.94
CA LEU A 19 19.66 -5.35 3.98
C LEU A 19 18.64 -6.45 3.68
N GLN A 20 17.37 -6.09 3.79
CA GLN A 20 16.22 -6.95 3.55
C GLN A 20 15.57 -6.54 2.23
N ALA A 21 15.24 -7.49 1.37
CA ALA A 21 14.48 -7.21 0.15
C ALA A 21 12.98 -7.17 0.47
N VAL A 22 12.29 -6.09 0.09
CA VAL A 22 10.85 -5.91 0.26
C VAL A 22 10.22 -5.71 -1.11
N PHE A 23 9.16 -6.48 -1.39
CA PHE A 23 8.32 -6.31 -2.57
C PHE A 23 7.09 -5.48 -2.24
N VAL A 24 6.91 -4.38 -2.97
CA VAL A 24 5.78 -3.46 -2.82
C VAL A 24 4.93 -3.44 -4.09
N TYR A 25 3.61 -3.36 -3.92
CA TYR A 25 2.63 -3.52 -5.00
C TYR A 25 1.52 -2.45 -5.01
N GLY A 26 1.61 -1.45 -4.12
CA GLY A 26 0.52 -0.51 -3.85
C GLY A 26 1.01 0.92 -3.64
N THR A 27 0.52 1.57 -2.59
CA THR A 27 0.81 2.99 -2.31
C THR A 27 2.30 3.33 -2.09
N LEU A 28 3.15 2.32 -1.86
CA LEU A 28 4.60 2.45 -1.73
C LEU A 28 5.35 2.45 -3.09
N LEU A 29 4.68 2.08 -4.19
CA LEU A 29 5.27 2.12 -5.54
C LEU A 29 5.74 3.53 -5.89
N ARG A 30 6.76 3.65 -6.74
CA ARG A 30 7.26 4.95 -7.21
C ARG A 30 6.14 5.79 -7.83
N GLY A 31 6.10 7.07 -7.47
CA GLY A 31 5.04 8.00 -7.92
C GLY A 31 3.74 7.92 -7.13
N HIS A 32 3.62 7.00 -6.17
CA HIS A 32 2.49 6.95 -5.25
C HIS A 32 2.81 7.58 -3.89
N ARG A 33 1.75 7.96 -3.18
CA ARG A 33 1.80 8.84 -1.99
C ARG A 33 2.66 8.36 -0.83
N ASN A 34 2.84 7.06 -0.64
CA ASN A 34 3.64 6.51 0.46
C ASN A 34 5.09 6.20 0.03
N HIS A 35 5.49 6.50 -1.21
CA HIS A 35 6.84 6.17 -1.69
C HIS A 35 7.97 6.80 -0.85
N GLY A 36 7.71 7.94 -0.19
CA GLY A 36 8.67 8.59 0.71
C GLY A 36 9.17 7.73 1.87
N TRP A 37 8.41 6.70 2.28
CA TRP A 37 8.86 5.72 3.29
C TRP A 37 10.00 4.82 2.82
N LEU A 38 10.24 4.77 1.49
CA LEU A 38 11.37 4.07 0.87
C LEU A 38 12.49 5.03 0.45
N ALA A 39 12.48 6.29 0.93
CA ALA A 39 13.54 7.24 0.63
C ALA A 39 14.91 6.68 1.04
N GLY A 40 15.87 6.74 0.13
CA GLY A 40 17.22 6.18 0.32
C GLY A 40 17.33 4.66 0.19
N ALA A 41 16.22 3.92 0.06
CA ALA A 41 16.25 2.48 -0.21
C ALA A 41 16.73 2.21 -1.64
N ARG A 42 17.57 1.18 -1.82
CA ARG A 42 18.11 0.83 -3.14
C ARG A 42 17.07 0.05 -3.94
N PHE A 43 16.70 0.56 -5.11
CA PHE A 43 15.82 -0.14 -6.05
C PHE A 43 16.51 -1.37 -6.64
N LEU A 44 15.89 -2.55 -6.51
CA LEU A 44 16.40 -3.83 -6.99
C LEU A 44 15.70 -4.30 -8.28
N GLY A 45 14.83 -3.48 -8.85
CA GLY A 45 14.07 -3.79 -10.06
C GLY A 45 12.60 -4.10 -9.80
N ARG A 46 11.85 -4.28 -10.89
CA ARG A 46 10.46 -4.73 -10.86
C ARG A 46 10.39 -6.23 -10.63
N GLY A 47 9.26 -6.73 -10.14
CA GLY A 47 9.02 -8.16 -9.93
C GLY A 47 7.55 -8.54 -10.04
N CYS A 48 7.30 -9.84 -10.04
CA CYS A 48 5.95 -10.42 -10.10
C CYS A 48 5.79 -11.44 -8.96
N LEU A 49 4.72 -11.31 -8.19
CA LEU A 49 4.33 -12.27 -7.15
C LEU A 49 3.19 -13.13 -7.69
N GLY A 50 3.41 -14.44 -7.79
CA GLY A 50 2.35 -15.41 -8.12
C GLY A 50 1.57 -15.86 -6.87
N GLY A 51 0.45 -16.55 -7.09
CA GLY A 51 -0.35 -17.18 -6.02
C GLY A 51 -1.15 -16.19 -5.16
N ALA A 52 -1.30 -14.93 -5.58
CA ALA A 52 -2.03 -13.92 -4.83
C ALA A 52 -2.90 -13.03 -5.73
N VAL A 53 -4.04 -12.60 -5.22
CA VAL A 53 -4.95 -11.67 -5.91
C VAL A 53 -4.87 -10.30 -5.25
N LEU A 54 -4.82 -9.26 -6.09
CA LEU A 54 -4.82 -7.87 -5.65
C LEU A 54 -6.25 -7.32 -5.62
N TYR A 55 -6.65 -6.68 -4.53
CA TYR A 55 -7.97 -6.11 -4.34
C TYR A 55 -7.91 -4.59 -4.15
N ASP A 56 -8.91 -3.86 -4.66
CA ASP A 56 -8.99 -2.40 -4.54
C ASP A 56 -9.83 -1.97 -3.33
N LEU A 57 -9.20 -1.62 -2.21
CA LEU A 57 -9.93 -1.12 -1.03
C LEU A 57 -10.37 0.35 -1.16
N GLY A 58 -10.07 1.00 -2.28
CA GLY A 58 -10.22 2.43 -2.51
C GLY A 58 -8.89 3.15 -2.35
N PRO A 59 -8.50 3.60 -1.14
CA PRO A 59 -7.29 4.40 -0.97
C PRO A 59 -5.97 3.62 -1.10
N PHE A 60 -6.02 2.30 -0.95
CA PHE A 60 -4.87 1.42 -1.07
C PHE A 60 -5.30 0.03 -1.50
N PRO A 61 -4.43 -0.76 -2.16
CA PRO A 61 -4.77 -2.12 -2.51
C PRO A 61 -4.41 -3.09 -1.38
N MET A 62 -4.92 -4.31 -1.48
CA MET A 62 -4.56 -5.41 -0.59
C MET A 62 -4.29 -6.67 -1.40
N ALA A 63 -3.07 -7.21 -1.29
CA ALA A 63 -2.76 -8.53 -1.80
C ALA A 63 -3.26 -9.59 -0.81
N VAL A 64 -3.94 -10.61 -1.31
CA VAL A 64 -4.39 -11.75 -0.51
C VAL A 64 -3.95 -13.04 -1.21
N GLU A 65 -3.36 -13.94 -0.44
CA GLU A 65 -2.96 -15.27 -0.90
C GLU A 65 -4.18 -16.04 -1.45
N MET A 66 -4.01 -16.71 -2.58
CA MET A 66 -4.97 -17.68 -3.09
C MET A 66 -4.79 -18.99 -2.31
N ASP A 67 -5.89 -19.56 -1.84
CA ASP A 67 -5.84 -20.86 -1.17
C ASP A 67 -5.24 -21.93 -2.13
N GLY A 68 -4.21 -22.63 -1.67
CA GLY A 68 -3.64 -23.79 -2.36
C GLY A 68 -2.61 -23.54 -3.48
N CYS A 69 -2.11 -22.31 -3.69
CA CYS A 69 -1.26 -21.99 -4.84
C CYS A 69 0.12 -21.37 -4.53
N PHE A 70 0.65 -21.56 -3.32
CA PHE A 70 2.07 -21.28 -3.07
C PHE A 70 2.87 -22.58 -3.11
N PRO A 71 3.89 -22.70 -3.99
CA PRO A 71 4.94 -23.67 -3.75
C PRO A 71 5.62 -23.24 -2.44
N VAL A 72 5.26 -23.91 -1.35
CA VAL A 72 6.14 -23.97 -0.19
C VAL A 72 7.46 -24.51 -0.74
N ALA A 73 8.57 -23.82 -0.50
CA ALA A 73 9.88 -24.31 -0.86
C ALA A 73 10.16 -25.60 -0.06
N SER A 74 9.60 -26.72 -0.52
CA SER A 74 9.86 -28.05 0.00
C SER A 74 10.77 -28.75 -1.01
N PRO A 75 12.02 -29.07 -0.64
CA PRO A 75 12.99 -29.66 -1.56
C PRO A 75 12.71 -31.14 -1.89
N SER A 76 11.51 -31.66 -1.61
CA SER A 76 11.17 -33.05 -1.94
C SER A 76 9.66 -33.24 -2.02
N ALA A 77 9.14 -33.34 -3.25
CA ALA A 77 8.00 -34.18 -3.57
C ALA A 77 7.86 -34.29 -5.10
N SER A 78 8.27 -35.44 -5.62
CA SER A 78 7.78 -35.99 -6.89
C SER A 78 6.27 -36.18 -6.78
N ALA A 79 5.48 -35.47 -7.58
CA ALA A 79 4.06 -35.74 -7.76
C ALA A 79 3.65 -35.57 -9.24
N SER A 80 2.96 -36.59 -9.75
CA SER A 80 2.44 -36.72 -11.11
C SER A 80 1.49 -35.59 -11.54
N PRO A 81 1.38 -35.30 -12.85
CA PRO A 81 0.57 -34.21 -13.38
C PRO A 81 -0.85 -34.68 -13.68
N SER A 82 -1.78 -34.45 -12.76
CA SER A 82 -3.21 -34.53 -13.08
C SER A 82 -4.02 -33.60 -12.18
N SER A 83 -3.98 -32.30 -12.50
CA SER A 83 -5.02 -31.35 -12.09
C SER A 83 -4.92 -30.07 -12.95
N PRO A 84 -6.07 -29.42 -13.21
CA PRO A 84 -6.26 -28.54 -14.35
C PRO A 84 -5.38 -27.31 -14.23
N THR A 85 -4.73 -26.93 -15.32
CA THR A 85 -4.09 -25.62 -15.51
C THR A 85 -5.08 -24.52 -15.13
N PRO A 86 -4.90 -23.79 -14.01
CA PRO A 86 -5.67 -22.58 -13.79
C PRO A 86 -5.28 -21.58 -14.87
N SER A 87 -6.27 -20.96 -15.51
CA SER A 87 -6.07 -19.89 -16.47
C SER A 87 -5.23 -18.76 -15.85
N THR A 88 -3.99 -18.63 -16.31
CA THR A 88 -2.86 -17.87 -15.76
C THR A 88 -2.99 -16.34 -15.75
N GLU A 89 -4.19 -15.76 -15.87
CA GLU A 89 -4.37 -14.30 -15.78
C GLU A 89 -4.86 -13.81 -14.40
N ASN A 90 -5.49 -14.67 -13.61
CA ASN A 90 -5.83 -14.36 -12.22
C ASN A 90 -4.73 -14.89 -11.29
N GLY A 91 -4.09 -14.02 -10.50
CA GLY A 91 -3.18 -14.45 -9.43
C GLY A 91 -1.72 -14.00 -9.53
N VAL A 92 -1.39 -13.09 -10.47
CA VAL A 92 -0.08 -12.45 -10.54
C VAL A 92 -0.20 -10.98 -10.14
N ILE A 93 0.62 -10.54 -9.19
CA ILE A 93 0.71 -9.15 -8.73
C ILE A 93 2.02 -8.55 -9.22
N HIS A 94 1.94 -7.39 -9.85
CA HIS A 94 3.12 -6.66 -10.33
C HIS A 94 3.55 -5.60 -9.33
N GLY A 95 4.87 -5.49 -9.13
CA GLY A 95 5.41 -4.54 -8.16
C GLY A 95 6.88 -4.21 -8.35
N GLU A 96 7.44 -3.63 -7.30
CA GLU A 96 8.82 -3.15 -7.21
C GLU A 96 9.51 -3.77 -6.00
N VAL A 97 10.82 -4.02 -6.12
CA VAL A 97 11.64 -4.57 -5.04
C VAL A 97 12.65 -3.52 -4.58
N TYR A 98 12.77 -3.36 -3.27
CA TYR A 98 13.73 -2.44 -2.64
C TYR A 98 14.54 -3.16 -1.56
N ALA A 99 15.82 -2.82 -1.45
CA ALA A 99 16.65 -3.17 -0.30
C ALA A 99 16.46 -2.11 0.79
N VAL A 100 15.97 -2.52 1.95
CA VAL A 100 15.75 -1.68 3.12
C VAL A 100 16.59 -2.18 4.29
N ASN A 101 16.98 -1.29 5.19
CA ASN A 101 17.56 -1.69 6.46
C ASN A 101 16.48 -2.08 7.48
N GLU A 102 16.89 -2.59 8.64
CA GLU A 102 15.97 -3.05 9.69
C GLU A 102 15.08 -1.93 10.26
N ALA A 103 15.61 -0.72 10.43
CA ALA A 103 14.85 0.43 10.93
C ALA A 103 13.73 0.82 9.94
N GLN A 104 14.06 0.95 8.66
CA GLN A 104 13.10 1.22 7.60
C GLN A 104 12.03 0.12 7.52
N LEU A 105 12.45 -1.14 7.66
CA LEU A 105 11.51 -2.27 7.66
C LEU A 105 10.53 -2.19 8.86
N GLY A 106 11.01 -1.79 10.04
CA GLY A 106 10.17 -1.53 11.21
C GLY A 106 9.22 -0.33 11.02
N ASP A 107 9.64 0.70 10.28
CA ASP A 107 8.81 1.85 9.92
C ASP A 107 7.66 1.45 8.98
N LEU A 108 7.97 0.62 7.97
CA LEU A 108 6.97 0.04 7.07
C LEU A 108 5.97 -0.85 7.83
N ASP A 109 6.42 -1.64 8.80
CA ASP A 109 5.52 -2.44 9.64
C ASP A 109 4.52 -1.58 10.42
N ARG A 110 4.94 -0.42 10.92
CA ARG A 110 4.05 0.54 11.60
C ARG A 110 3.05 1.16 10.62
N LEU A 111 3.51 1.56 9.44
CA LEU A 111 2.65 2.09 8.37
C LEU A 111 1.58 1.06 7.94
N GLU A 112 1.99 -0.19 7.76
CA GLU A 112 1.10 -1.29 7.32
C GLU A 112 0.31 -1.91 8.49
N GLY A 113 0.56 -1.53 9.73
CA GLY A 113 -0.20 -2.00 10.90
C GLY A 113 0.02 -3.49 11.19
N VAL A 114 1.24 -3.98 11.01
CA VAL A 114 1.63 -5.37 11.30
C VAL A 114 1.57 -5.66 12.82
N PRO A 115 1.16 -6.88 13.24
CA PRO A 115 0.65 -8.01 12.44
C PRO A 115 -0.88 -8.02 12.32
N ARG A 116 -1.54 -6.92 12.69
CA ARG A 116 -3.00 -6.89 12.87
C ARG A 116 -3.73 -6.67 11.55
N LEU A 117 -3.29 -5.68 10.76
CA LEU A 117 -3.93 -5.31 9.51
C LEU A 117 -3.37 -6.10 8.32
N TYR A 118 -2.05 -6.03 8.13
CA TYR A 118 -1.31 -6.90 7.22
C TYR A 118 -0.43 -7.85 8.02
N ARG A 119 -0.16 -9.02 7.44
CA ARG A 119 0.92 -9.92 7.85
C ARG A 119 2.11 -9.67 6.94
N ARG A 120 3.30 -9.48 7.50
CA ARG A 120 4.53 -9.55 6.72
C ARG A 120 4.98 -10.99 6.62
N GLN A 121 5.22 -11.47 5.40
CA GLN A 121 5.62 -12.85 5.13
C GLN A 121 6.75 -12.88 4.11
N ARG A 122 7.65 -13.85 4.23
CA ARG A 122 8.71 -14.06 3.25
C ARG A 122 8.19 -14.99 2.15
N LEU A 123 8.26 -14.52 0.91
CA LEU A 123 7.79 -15.22 -0.28
C LEU A 123 8.84 -15.15 -1.40
N VAL A 124 8.68 -15.99 -2.40
CA VAL A 124 9.54 -16.04 -3.59
C VAL A 124 8.78 -15.41 -4.77
N LEU A 125 9.40 -14.43 -5.42
CA LEU A 125 8.89 -13.87 -6.68
C LEU A 125 9.04 -14.88 -7.83
N LEU A 126 8.31 -14.66 -8.92
CA LEU A 126 8.40 -15.53 -10.11
C LEU A 126 9.81 -15.58 -10.74
N ASP A 127 10.68 -14.63 -10.41
CA ASP A 127 12.09 -14.59 -10.84
C ASP A 127 13.07 -15.21 -9.82
N GLY A 128 12.56 -15.85 -8.77
CA GLY A 128 13.36 -16.57 -7.77
C GLY A 128 13.87 -15.72 -6.61
N ARG A 129 13.66 -14.40 -6.61
CA ARG A 129 14.08 -13.56 -5.47
C ARG A 129 13.20 -13.79 -4.25
N GLU A 130 13.83 -14.03 -3.10
CA GLU A 130 13.18 -14.00 -1.80
C GLU A 130 12.96 -12.56 -1.32
N VAL A 131 11.73 -12.26 -0.91
CA VAL A 131 11.31 -10.91 -0.52
C VAL A 131 10.31 -10.96 0.64
N TRP A 132 10.31 -9.91 1.45
CA TRP A 132 9.20 -9.62 2.35
C TRP A 132 8.02 -9.04 1.57
N VAL A 133 6.81 -9.53 1.87
CA VAL A 133 5.55 -9.08 1.29
C VAL A 133 4.55 -8.81 2.41
N TYR A 134 3.78 -7.74 2.31
CA TYR A 134 2.65 -7.46 3.19
C TYR A 134 1.37 -8.06 2.60
N LEU A 135 0.71 -8.96 3.31
CA LEU A 135 -0.49 -9.66 2.85
C LEU A 135 -1.67 -9.41 3.79
N GLY A 136 -2.84 -9.23 3.20
CA GLY A 136 -4.12 -9.22 3.90
C GLY A 136 -4.67 -10.62 4.14
N ARG A 137 -5.93 -10.69 4.54
CA ARG A 137 -6.68 -11.94 4.76
C ARG A 137 -7.91 -11.96 3.87
N ALA A 138 -8.29 -13.13 3.36
CA ALA A 138 -9.48 -13.31 2.51
C ALA A 138 -10.76 -12.68 3.08
N ARG A 139 -10.94 -12.73 4.41
CA ARG A 139 -12.09 -12.11 5.07
C ARG A 139 -12.18 -10.59 4.93
N GLN A 140 -11.07 -9.90 4.70
CA GLN A 140 -11.02 -8.43 4.54
C GLN A 140 -11.48 -7.97 3.15
N VAL A 141 -11.56 -8.87 2.17
CA VAL A 141 -11.78 -8.54 0.74
C VAL A 141 -13.01 -9.23 0.12
N ARG A 142 -13.87 -9.88 0.91
CA ARG A 142 -15.00 -10.69 0.41
C ARG A 142 -15.96 -9.96 -0.54
N HIS A 143 -16.13 -8.64 -0.39
CA HIS A 143 -17.00 -7.80 -1.22
C HIS A 143 -16.23 -6.74 -2.00
N VAL A 144 -14.92 -6.92 -2.10
CA VAL A 144 -14.03 -5.97 -2.75
C VAL A 144 -13.73 -6.50 -4.14
N ALA A 145 -13.80 -5.62 -5.15
CA ALA A 145 -13.47 -6.01 -6.51
C ALA A 145 -11.97 -6.38 -6.61
N PRO A 146 -11.63 -7.52 -7.23
CA PRO A 146 -10.25 -7.80 -7.59
C PRO A 146 -9.79 -6.83 -8.67
N ILE A 147 -8.49 -6.60 -8.74
CA ILE A 147 -7.79 -5.89 -9.80
C ILE A 147 -7.32 -6.97 -10.79
N PRO A 148 -7.99 -7.13 -11.95
CA PRO A 148 -7.79 -8.31 -12.80
C PRO A 148 -6.37 -8.43 -13.35
N ASP A 149 -5.72 -7.31 -13.67
CA ASP A 149 -4.35 -7.29 -14.23
C ASP A 149 -3.25 -7.27 -13.15
N GLY A 150 -3.63 -7.35 -11.86
CA GLY A 150 -2.69 -7.33 -10.74
C GLY A 150 -1.82 -6.07 -10.64
N ARG A 151 -2.20 -4.96 -11.30
CA ARG A 151 -1.44 -3.71 -11.34
C ARG A 151 -2.18 -2.61 -10.61
N TRP A 152 -1.63 -2.17 -9.49
CA TRP A 152 -2.12 -0.97 -8.83
C TRP A 152 -1.79 0.27 -9.66
N ARG A 153 -2.80 1.10 -9.94
CA ARG A 153 -2.65 2.38 -10.66
C ARG A 153 -3.08 3.58 -9.81
N GLY A 154 -3.34 3.36 -8.54
CA GLY A 154 -3.99 4.32 -7.65
C GLY A 154 -5.48 4.01 -7.47
N PRO A 155 -6.14 4.74 -6.54
CA PRO A 155 -7.56 4.62 -6.30
C PRO A 155 -8.32 4.77 -7.62
N ARG A 156 -9.23 3.85 -7.92
CA ARG A 156 -10.19 4.10 -8.99
C ARG A 156 -10.95 5.35 -8.62
N GLN A 157 -10.88 6.38 -9.46
CA GLN A 157 -11.79 7.50 -9.34
C GLN A 157 -13.19 6.88 -9.32
N SER A 158 -13.93 7.10 -8.23
CA SER A 158 -15.36 6.85 -8.25
C SER A 158 -15.82 7.56 -9.51
N ARG A 159 -16.54 6.86 -10.40
CA ARG A 159 -17.20 7.53 -11.52
C ARG A 159 -18.12 8.55 -10.87
N GLY A 160 -17.61 9.75 -10.65
CA GLY A 160 -18.41 10.89 -10.28
C GLY A 160 -19.47 10.93 -11.36
N THR A 161 -20.73 11.00 -10.95
CA THR A 161 -21.77 11.60 -11.78
C THR A 161 -21.11 12.74 -12.53
N ARG A 162 -21.02 12.58 -13.86
CA ARG A 162 -20.43 13.55 -14.78
C ARG A 162 -21.04 14.89 -14.37
N ARG A 163 -20.32 15.73 -13.63
CA ARG A 163 -20.73 17.13 -13.52
C ARG A 163 -20.54 17.62 -14.94
N SER A 164 -21.67 17.78 -15.65
CA SER A 164 -21.68 18.47 -16.92
C SER A 164 -20.83 19.72 -16.77
N PRO A 165 -19.85 19.98 -17.65
CA PRO A 165 -19.15 21.23 -17.61
C PRO A 165 -20.23 22.30 -17.80
N VAL A 166 -20.50 23.07 -16.75
CA VAL A 166 -21.21 24.33 -16.90
C VAL A 166 -20.22 25.19 -17.66
N THR A 167 -20.42 25.37 -18.95
CA THR A 167 -19.67 26.31 -19.78
C THR A 167 -19.83 27.68 -19.13
N PRO A 168 -18.76 28.30 -18.57
CA PRO A 168 -18.86 29.70 -18.22
C PRO A 168 -18.91 30.45 -19.55
N LEU A 169 -20.01 31.17 -19.80
CA LEU A 169 -20.00 32.19 -20.83
C LEU A 169 -18.85 33.14 -20.50
N ALA A 170 -17.87 33.19 -21.39
CA ALA A 170 -16.76 34.11 -21.31
C ALA A 170 -17.29 35.55 -21.30
N LEU A 171 -17.03 36.26 -20.20
CA LEU A 171 -16.97 37.71 -20.20
C LEU A 171 -15.51 38.08 -19.95
N SER A 172 -15.04 38.91 -20.87
CA SER A 172 -13.69 39.37 -21.17
C SER A 172 -13.00 40.18 -20.07
N GLY A 173 -11.66 40.20 -20.13
CA GLY A 173 -10.75 41.00 -19.29
C GLY A 173 -10.35 40.22 -18.03
N TRP A 174 -9.10 40.07 -17.62
CA TRP A 174 -8.11 41.13 -17.38
C TRP A 174 -6.68 40.57 -17.55
N LEU A 175 -5.78 41.41 -18.07
CA LEU A 175 -4.33 41.23 -17.99
C LEU A 175 -3.86 41.50 -16.55
N ALA A 176 -3.07 40.61 -15.96
CA ALA A 176 -2.10 40.97 -14.91
C ALA A 176 -0.97 39.92 -14.83
N LEU A 177 0.26 40.38 -15.05
CA LEU A 177 1.49 39.70 -14.64
C LEU A 177 1.52 39.61 -13.10
N GLY A 178 2.05 38.52 -12.55
CA GLY A 178 2.51 38.47 -11.17
C GLY A 178 2.54 37.07 -10.56
N LEU A 179 3.69 36.72 -9.99
CA LEU A 179 3.97 35.47 -9.26
C LEU A 179 2.87 35.13 -8.23
N GLY A 180 2.40 33.88 -8.24
CA GLY A 180 1.44 33.37 -7.26
C GLY A 180 1.57 31.86 -7.07
N PHE A 181 2.19 31.47 -5.96
CA PHE A 181 2.21 30.12 -5.39
C PHE A 181 0.78 29.52 -5.41
N MET A 182 0.59 28.28 -5.88
CA MET A 182 -0.69 27.56 -5.78
C MET A 182 -0.70 26.54 -4.63
N PRO A 183 -0.96 26.94 -3.36
CA PRO A 183 -1.33 26.01 -2.30
C PRO A 183 -2.84 26.13 -2.04
N SER A 184 -3.73 25.61 -2.91
CA SER A 184 -5.16 25.87 -2.67
C SER A 184 -6.17 24.77 -3.01
N GLN A 185 -5.88 23.82 -3.91
CA GLN A 185 -6.87 22.77 -4.24
C GLN A 185 -7.00 21.73 -3.11
N VAL A 186 -5.88 21.17 -2.65
CA VAL A 186 -5.86 20.10 -1.63
C VAL A 186 -6.42 20.56 -0.28
N HIS A 187 -6.19 21.82 0.11
CA HIS A 187 -6.71 22.37 1.38
C HIS A 187 -8.20 22.69 1.30
N ALA A 188 -8.71 23.17 0.15
CA ALA A 188 -10.13 23.42 -0.04
C ALA A 188 -10.93 22.12 -0.02
N ASP A 189 -10.42 21.07 -0.69
CA ASP A 189 -11.03 19.74 -0.70
C ASP A 189 -11.06 19.11 0.71
N SER A 190 -9.97 19.27 1.49
CA SER A 190 -9.91 18.74 2.87
C SER A 190 -10.93 19.38 3.82
N ARG A 191 -11.15 20.71 3.73
CA ARG A 191 -12.17 21.40 4.54
C ARG A 191 -13.58 20.92 4.16
N HIS A 192 -13.86 20.83 2.87
CA HIS A 192 -15.15 20.33 2.37
C HIS A 192 -15.40 18.89 2.82
N ASP A 193 -14.43 18.00 2.65
CA ASP A 193 -14.55 16.61 3.05
C ASP A 193 -14.68 16.43 4.56
N CYS A 194 -14.01 17.26 5.37
CA CYS A 194 -14.20 17.26 6.82
C CYS A 194 -15.62 17.69 7.24
N GLN A 195 -16.20 18.70 6.57
CA GLN A 195 -17.60 19.09 6.79
C GLN A 195 -18.56 17.95 6.38
N LEU A 196 -18.34 17.38 5.19
CA LEU A 196 -19.14 16.27 4.68
C LEU A 196 -19.06 15.04 5.58
N TRP A 197 -17.86 14.68 6.06
CA TRP A 197 -17.63 13.56 6.95
C TRP A 197 -18.36 13.73 8.28
N ARG A 198 -18.33 14.93 8.87
CA ARG A 198 -19.04 15.24 10.12
C ARG A 198 -20.55 15.07 9.97
N GLY A 199 -21.12 15.55 8.85
CA GLY A 199 -22.55 15.46 8.53
C GLY A 199 -23.03 14.12 7.99
N SER A 200 -22.13 13.20 7.62
CA SER A 200 -22.47 11.89 7.05
C SER A 200 -22.64 10.81 8.12
N SER A 201 -23.39 9.76 7.79
CA SER A 201 -23.54 8.52 8.58
C SER A 201 -23.36 7.28 7.69
N GLY A 202 -23.32 6.09 8.31
CA GLY A 202 -23.23 4.80 7.61
C GLY A 202 -22.12 4.72 6.56
N SER A 203 -22.44 4.11 5.42
CA SER A 203 -21.54 3.92 4.26
C SER A 203 -20.88 5.22 3.78
N GLN A 204 -21.64 6.33 3.72
CA GLN A 204 -21.09 7.60 3.24
C GLN A 204 -20.01 8.14 4.19
N ARG A 205 -20.24 8.03 5.51
CA ARG A 205 -19.24 8.44 6.51
C ARG A 205 -17.95 7.63 6.38
N ALA A 206 -18.06 6.32 6.15
CA ALA A 206 -16.91 5.45 5.92
C ALA A 206 -16.15 5.84 4.64
N ILE A 207 -16.86 6.07 3.52
CA ILE A 207 -16.24 6.47 2.24
C ILE A 207 -15.45 7.77 2.38
N VAL A 208 -16.07 8.82 2.94
CA VAL A 208 -15.41 10.14 3.08
C VAL A 208 -14.27 10.05 4.10
N GLY A 209 -14.46 9.32 5.21
CA GLY A 209 -13.40 9.12 6.21
C GLY A 209 -12.20 8.36 5.65
N ASN A 210 -12.45 7.38 4.77
CA ASN A 210 -11.40 6.63 4.08
C ASN A 210 -10.61 7.53 3.12
N ARG A 211 -11.28 8.46 2.42
CA ARG A 211 -10.59 9.44 1.60
C ARG A 211 -9.73 10.37 2.44
N LEU A 212 -10.29 11.00 3.48
CA LEU A 212 -9.57 11.89 4.38
C LEU A 212 -8.34 11.24 5.02
N GLY A 213 -8.50 10.05 5.62
CA GLY A 213 -7.37 9.36 6.24
C GLY A 213 -6.27 9.02 5.22
N ALA A 214 -6.68 8.71 3.99
CA ALA A 214 -5.80 8.44 2.88
C ALA A 214 -5.33 9.67 2.12
N GLU A 215 -5.74 10.88 2.44
CA GLU A 215 -5.10 12.10 1.92
C GLU A 215 -4.05 12.57 2.91
N HIS A 216 -4.38 12.45 4.21
CA HIS A 216 -3.59 12.96 5.33
C HIS A 216 -2.63 11.94 5.96
N LEU A 217 -2.39 10.81 5.29
CA LEU A 217 -1.40 9.79 5.68
C LEU A 217 -1.64 9.24 7.09
N LEU A 218 -2.91 9.15 7.52
CA LEU A 218 -3.25 8.60 8.82
C LEU A 218 -2.87 7.12 8.89
N THR A 219 -2.56 6.65 10.10
CA THR A 219 -2.33 5.21 10.33
C THR A 219 -3.65 4.45 10.16
N LYS A 220 -3.59 3.35 9.40
CA LYS A 220 -4.76 2.50 9.11
C LYS A 220 -5.26 1.83 10.40
N ASP A 221 -6.57 1.67 10.54
CA ASP A 221 -7.15 0.97 11.69
C ASP A 221 -6.99 -0.56 11.54
N HIS A 222 -6.50 -1.17 12.60
CA HIS A 222 -6.31 -2.61 12.72
C HIS A 222 -7.60 -3.44 12.87
N LYS A 223 -8.75 -2.80 13.13
CA LYS A 223 -10.04 -3.49 13.33
C LYS A 223 -10.69 -3.98 12.03
N LEU A 224 -10.10 -3.68 10.87
CA LEU A 224 -10.53 -4.17 9.56
C LEU A 224 -10.67 -5.69 9.46
N ALA A 225 -9.91 -6.43 10.26
CA ALA A 225 -10.00 -7.88 10.30
C ALA A 225 -11.23 -8.45 11.04
N GLN A 226 -12.10 -7.60 11.62
CA GLN A 226 -13.18 -7.98 12.53
C GLN A 226 -14.56 -7.38 12.17
N THR A 227 -14.67 -6.52 11.14
CA THR A 227 -15.90 -5.75 10.86
C THR A 227 -16.85 -6.47 9.87
N PRO A 228 -18.18 -6.41 10.07
CA PRO A 228 -19.18 -7.06 9.20
C PRO A 228 -19.19 -6.58 7.75
N THR A 229 -19.80 -7.41 6.92
CA THR A 229 -19.52 -7.61 5.48
C THR A 229 -20.40 -6.80 4.51
N ASP A 230 -21.43 -6.09 4.98
CA ASP A 230 -22.49 -5.51 4.13
C ASP A 230 -22.31 -4.01 3.81
N GLN A 231 -21.30 -3.33 4.37
CA GLN A 231 -21.07 -1.90 4.17
C GLN A 231 -19.58 -1.56 4.01
N PRO A 232 -19.23 -0.42 3.38
CA PRO A 232 -17.86 0.08 3.31
C PRO A 232 -17.22 0.14 4.70
N VAL A 233 -16.07 -0.50 4.85
CA VAL A 233 -15.38 -0.60 6.14
C VAL A 233 -14.61 0.69 6.42
N ALA A 234 -14.74 1.24 7.63
CA ALA A 234 -13.91 2.37 8.07
C ALA A 234 -12.45 1.93 8.25
N LEU A 235 -11.57 2.40 7.36
CA LEU A 235 -10.15 2.05 7.28
C LEU A 235 -9.28 2.87 8.24
N TYR A 236 -9.82 3.90 8.87
CA TYR A 236 -9.11 4.79 9.77
C TYR A 236 -9.92 5.02 11.05
N ARG A 237 -9.22 5.23 12.17
CA ARG A 237 -9.90 5.44 13.45
C ARG A 237 -10.65 6.76 13.44
N ARG A 238 -11.87 6.73 13.99
CA ARG A 238 -12.70 7.92 14.18
C ARG A 238 -11.96 9.03 14.92
N SER A 239 -11.23 8.71 15.98
CA SER A 239 -10.48 9.69 16.78
C SER A 239 -9.40 10.43 15.99
N ASP A 240 -8.76 9.76 15.03
CA ASP A 240 -7.72 10.36 14.21
C ASP A 240 -8.33 11.28 13.15
N LEU A 241 -9.46 10.89 12.55
CA LEU A 241 -10.25 11.76 11.68
C LEU A 241 -10.82 12.98 12.43
N GLU A 242 -11.27 12.82 13.68
CA GLU A 242 -11.70 13.94 14.52
C GLU A 242 -10.55 14.89 14.86
N ARG A 243 -9.35 14.36 15.14
CA ARG A 243 -8.16 15.19 15.37
C ARG A 243 -7.77 15.95 14.10
N LEU A 244 -7.75 15.28 12.94
CA LEU A 244 -7.49 15.90 11.64
C LEU A 244 -8.48 17.04 11.36
N CYS A 245 -9.78 16.74 11.41
CA CYS A 245 -10.79 17.72 11.03
C CYS A 245 -10.90 18.90 11.99
N ARG A 246 -10.44 18.80 13.24
CA ARG A 246 -10.37 19.96 14.16
C ARG A 246 -9.49 21.10 13.64
N GLY A 247 -8.56 20.82 12.73
CA GLY A 247 -7.75 21.84 12.06
C GLY A 247 -8.41 22.54 10.87
N TYR A 248 -9.64 22.19 10.49
CA TYR A 248 -10.33 22.66 9.28
C TYR A 248 -11.64 23.41 9.54
#